data_AF-A0A218QTY0-F1
#
_entry.id   AF-A0A218QTY0-F1
#
_cell.length_a   1.000
_cell.length_b   1.000
_cell.length_c   1.000
_cell.angle_alpha   90.00
_cell.angle_beta   90.00
_cell.angle_gamma   90.00
#
_symmetry.space_group_name_H-M   'P 1'
#
loop_
_entity.id
_entity.type
_entity.pdbx_description
1 polymer ?
#
loop_
_entity_poly.entity_id
_entity_poly.type
_entity_poly.pdbx_seq_one_letter_code
_entity_poly.pdbx_strand_id
1 'polypeptide(L)' 'MMFKREVNGVFVKLPQQVITNLRDKNWQFYTFIGVGGVRFMCSWNTTQARMDELVDDIKEAIA' A
#
# COMPACT_ATOMS: atom_id res chain seq x y z
N MET A 1 14.45 1.36 -1.89
CA MET A 1 14.64 1.69 -3.32
C MET A 1 13.27 1.68 -3.98
N MET A 2 12.91 2.73 -4.73
CA MET A 2 11.61 2.81 -5.42
C MET A 2 11.80 2.47 -6.88
N PHE A 3 11.08 1.45 -7.33
CA PHE A 3 11.12 0.97 -8.69
C PHE A 3 9.81 1.30 -9.38
N LYS A 4 9.86 1.50 -10.68
CA LYS A 4 8.66 1.64 -11.50
C LYS A 4 7.87 0.33 -11.42
N ARG A 5 6.54 0.41 -11.49
CA ARG A 5 5.67 -0.78 -11.56
C ARG A 5 5.95 -1.48 -12.89
N GLU A 6 6.63 -2.63 -12.83
CA GLU A 6 6.92 -3.46 -14.01
C GLU A 6 6.00 -4.69 -14.08
N VAL A 7 5.61 -5.24 -12.93
CA VAL A 7 4.77 -6.44 -12.83
C VAL A 7 3.62 -6.21 -11.84
N ASN A 8 3.39 -7.13 -10.92
CA ASN A 8 2.34 -7.11 -9.90
C ASN A 8 2.74 -6.38 -8.59
N GLY A 9 3.94 -5.79 -8.54
CA GLY A 9 4.44 -5.04 -7.41
C GLY A 9 4.32 -3.54 -7.59
N VAL A 10 3.66 -2.87 -6.66
CA VAL A 10 3.51 -1.40 -6.65
C VAL A 10 4.28 -0.84 -5.47
N PHE A 11 5.18 0.10 -5.74
CA PHE A 11 5.97 0.80 -4.72
C PHE A 11 5.48 2.25 -4.61
N VAL A 12 5.08 2.65 -3.42
CA VAL A 12 4.61 4.02 -3.15
C VAL A 12 5.30 4.58 -1.91
N LYS A 13 5.51 5.91 -1.89
CA LYS A 13 5.84 6.63 -0.66
C LYS A 13 4.53 6.99 0.02
N LEU A 14 4.36 6.57 1.26
CA LEU A 14 3.22 6.99 2.08
C LEU A 14 3.74 7.65 3.38
N PRO A 15 3.05 8.70 3.88
CA PRO A 15 3.33 9.23 5.21
C PRO A 15 3.19 8.15 6.29
N GLN A 16 3.92 8.29 7.39
CA GLN A 16 3.89 7.30 8.48
C GLN A 16 2.48 7.15 9.09
N GLN A 17 1.70 8.23 9.17
CA GLN A 17 0.32 8.20 9.65
C GLN A 17 -0.57 7.29 8.79
N VAL A 18 -0.45 7.37 7.47
CA VAL A 18 -1.20 6.53 6.53
C VAL A 18 -0.80 5.06 6.71
N ILE A 19 0.51 4.78 6.85
CA ILE A 19 1.02 3.43 7.09
C ILE A 19 0.44 2.83 8.37
N THR A 20 0.38 3.61 9.45
CA THR A 20 -0.21 3.15 10.73
C THR A 20 -1.70 2.86 10.57
N ASN A 21 -2.47 3.78 9.97
CA ASN A 21 -3.91 3.61 9.76
C ASN A 21 -4.22 2.34 8.92
N LEU A 22 -3.47 2.11 7.84
CA LEU A 22 -3.64 0.89 7.05
C LEU A 22 -3.32 -0.38 7.85
N ARG A 23 -2.30 -0.35 8.73
CA ARG A 23 -2.01 -1.49 9.61
C ARG A 23 -3.13 -1.73 10.63
N ASP A 24 -3.72 -0.67 11.17
CA ASP A 24 -4.86 -0.77 12.10
C ASP A 24 -6.10 -1.37 11.41
N LYS A 25 -6.29 -1.09 10.12
CA LYS A 25 -7.29 -1.75 9.25
C LYS A 25 -6.89 -3.16 8.77
N ASN A 26 -5.86 -3.77 9.38
CA ASN A 26 -5.35 -5.12 9.08
C ASN A 26 -4.78 -5.32 7.66
N TRP A 27 -4.37 -4.25 6.97
CA TRP A 27 -3.72 -4.39 5.67
C TRP A 27 -2.31 -5.00 5.80
N GLN A 28 -2.04 -5.97 4.92
CA GLN A 28 -0.75 -6.67 4.87
C GLN A 28 0.09 -6.12 3.73
N PHE A 29 1.23 -5.53 4.05
CA PHE A 29 2.18 -4.98 3.07
C PHE A 29 3.59 -4.90 3.65
N TYR A 30 4.57 -4.77 2.78
CA TYR A 30 5.97 -4.63 3.18
C TYR A 30 6.37 -3.16 3.28
N THR A 31 6.94 -2.78 4.42
CA THR A 31 7.55 -1.46 4.63
C THR A 31 9.07 -1.57 4.50
N PHE A 32 9.68 -0.72 3.68
CA PHE A 32 11.13 -0.61 3.63
C PHE A 32 11.64 0.30 4.76
N ILE A 33 12.63 -0.21 5.48
CA ILE A 33 13.28 0.51 6.58
C ILE A 33 13.93 1.79 6.03
N GLY A 34 13.58 2.94 6.61
CA GLY A 34 14.29 4.22 6.42
C GLY A 34 13.64 5.30 5.54
N VAL A 35 12.54 5.03 4.80
CA VAL A 35 12.01 6.04 3.84
C VAL A 35 10.49 6.10 3.69
N GLY A 36 9.71 5.39 4.50
CA GLY A 36 8.24 5.35 4.34
C GLY A 36 7.79 4.73 3.00
N GLY A 37 8.64 3.89 2.41
CA GLY A 37 8.33 3.17 1.18
C GLY A 37 7.50 1.93 1.49
N VAL A 38 6.31 1.85 0.90
CA VAL A 38 5.43 0.69 0.98
C VAL A 38 5.44 -0.07 -0.33
N ARG A 39 5.46 -1.41 -0.25
CA ARG A 39 5.28 -2.31 -1.39
C ARG A 39 4.01 -3.11 -1.22
N PHE A 40 3.10 -2.90 -2.16
CA PHE A 40 1.92 -3.73 -2.38
C PHE A 40 2.23 -4.79 -3.44
N MET A 41 1.79 -6.02 -3.21
CA MET A 41 1.94 -7.14 -4.14
C MET A 41 0.56 -7.68 -4.47
N CYS A 42 0.21 -7.67 -5.75
CA CYS A 42 -1.03 -8.26 -6.24
C CYS A 42 -0.78 -9.74 -6.57
N SER A 43 -1.50 -10.65 -5.91
CA SER A 43 -1.54 -12.06 -6.29
C SER A 43 -2.57 -12.29 -7.41
N TRP A 44 -2.59 -13.51 -7.97
CA TRP A 44 -3.56 -13.95 -8.97
C TRP A 44 -5.03 -13.89 -8.48
N ASN A 45 -5.26 -13.84 -7.16
CA ASN A 45 -6.59 -13.75 -6.55
C ASN A 45 -6.93 -12.32 -6.08
N THR A 46 -6.14 -11.32 -6.49
CA THR A 46 -6.42 -9.93 -6.13
C THR A 46 -7.63 -9.45 -6.94
N THR A 47 -8.72 -9.10 -6.26
CA THR A 47 -9.93 -8.59 -6.90
C THR A 47 -9.89 -7.08 -7.05
N GLN A 48 -10.62 -6.55 -8.03
CA GLN A 48 -10.73 -5.11 -8.23
C GLN A 48 -11.37 -4.42 -7.02
N ALA A 49 -12.43 -5.01 -6.45
CA ALA A 49 -13.07 -4.50 -5.24
C ALA A 49 -12.09 -4.35 -4.07
N ARG A 50 -11.18 -5.32 -3.86
CA ARG A 50 -10.18 -5.22 -2.79
C ARG A 50 -9.15 -4.13 -3.06
N MET A 51 -8.85 -3.84 -4.32
CA MET A 51 -7.98 -2.73 -4.69
C MET A 51 -8.67 -1.38 -4.49
N ASP A 52 -9.97 -1.29 -4.79
CA ASP A 52 -10.77 -0.08 -4.55
C ASP A 52 -10.85 0.23 -3.05
N GLU A 53 -11.10 -0.78 -2.20
CA GLU A 53 -11.05 -0.65 -0.74
C GLU A 53 -9.70 -0.13 -0.24
N LEU A 54 -8.59 -0.66 -0.77
CA LEU A 54 -7.25 -0.19 -0.41
C LEU A 54 -7.05 1.29 -0.78
N VAL A 55 -7.49 1.68 -1.98
CA VAL A 55 -7.33 3.05 -2.47
C VAL A 55 -8.17 4.02 -1.65
N ASP A 56 -9.40 3.64 -1.27
CA ASP A 56 -10.27 4.49 -0.47
C ASP A 56 -9.76 4.61 0.97
N ASP A 57 -9.27 3.52 1.58
CA ASP A 57 -8.62 3.58 2.89
C ASP A 57 -7.37 4.47 2.89
N ILE A 58 -6.59 4.45 1.80
CA ILE A 58 -5.44 5.36 1.63
C ILE A 58 -5.92 6.81 1.55
N LYS A 59 -6.97 7.10 0.78
CA LYS A 59 -7.52 8.47 0.65
C LYS A 59 -8.06 8.98 1.99
N GLU A 60 -8.82 8.16 2.71
CA GLU A 60 -9.33 8.49 4.04
C GLU A 60 -8.21 8.80 5.03
N ALA A 61 -7.09 8.07 4.95
CA ALA A 61 -5.95 8.27 5.84
C ALA A 61 -5.06 9.47 5.46
N ILE A 62 -5.18 9.99 4.24
CA ILE A 62 -4.46 11.20 3.77
C ILE A 62 -5.24 12.48 4.11
N ALA A 63 -6.57 12.41 4.21
CA ALA A 63 -7.45 13.53 4.56
C ALA A 63 -7.22 14.02 6.00
#